data_AF-A0A1J5P460-F1
#
_entry.id   AF-A0A1J5P460-F1
#
_cell.length_a   1.000
_cell.length_b   1.000
_cell.length_c   1.000
_cell.angle_alpha   90.00
_cell.angle_beta   90.00
_cell.angle_gamma   90.00
#
_symmetry.space_group_name_H-M   'P 1'
#
loop_
_entity.id
_entity.type
_entity.pdbx_description
1 polymer ?
#
loop_
_entity_poly.entity_id
_entity_poly.type
_entity_poly.pdbx_seq_one_letter_code
_entity_poly.pdbx_strand_id
1 'polypeptide(L)'
;MFGLFKSKANAKVASVVAPEVGHPLKREAAFPTTIPPLPHADYNHCTPVAVVGRSPAVTFTKDAEEDGQTTTGFLIAGVVGTPPLAIVNPLYDPWTFEIWELESNQSPRLVKQRPLKIDAEQTNWFSYAVVDGASLPGQQLMLTVNYTAPMVRSALYVYDIKTNSFRKIGRVEPDSSSGMPSRTFETWPATPDTAMVLYHTDALRLKAEVYVRRFDHLVIYSPRYLNGLEVLKLSLDDGNVRRWAMVGKTLWLDTFDRRNNASFIWSLDLSTVL
;
A
#
# COMPACT_ATOMS: atom_id res chain seq x y z
N MET A 1 9.40 16.95 37.40
CA MET A 1 9.11 17.89 36.30
C MET A 1 8.52 17.08 35.12
N PHE A 2 7.23 16.70 35.20
CA PHE A 2 6.56 15.76 34.28
C PHE A 2 5.37 16.42 33.57
N GLY A 3 5.63 17.41 32.72
CA GLY A 3 4.56 18.25 32.14
C GLY A 3 4.62 18.54 30.64
N LEU A 4 5.61 18.06 29.89
CA LEU A 4 5.92 18.59 28.55
C LEU A 4 5.46 17.76 27.34
N PHE A 5 4.77 16.62 27.50
CA PHE A 5 4.40 15.75 26.37
C PHE A 5 2.93 15.77 25.94
N LYS A 6 2.06 16.58 26.57
CA LYS A 6 0.61 16.56 26.29
C LYS A 6 0.15 17.33 25.04
N SER A 7 1.00 18.15 24.40
CA SER A 7 0.54 19.11 23.38
C SER A 7 0.53 18.59 21.93
N LYS A 8 1.38 17.63 21.56
CA LYS A 8 1.52 17.24 20.14
C LYS A 8 0.40 16.35 19.60
N ALA A 9 -0.15 15.44 20.41
CA ALA A 9 -1.22 14.53 19.97
C ALA A 9 -2.59 15.21 19.83
N ASN A 10 -2.78 16.35 20.47
CA ASN A 10 -4.04 17.12 20.49
C ASN A 10 -3.96 18.40 19.64
N ALA A 11 -2.85 18.65 18.96
CA ALA A 11 -2.77 19.76 18.03
C ALA A 11 -3.73 19.48 16.86
N LYS A 12 -4.69 20.38 16.65
CA LYS A 12 -5.65 20.24 15.55
C LYS A 12 -4.93 20.21 14.21
N VAL A 13 -5.32 19.29 13.35
CA VAL A 13 -4.84 19.21 11.98
C VAL A 13 -6.03 19.03 11.07
N ALA A 14 -6.16 19.86 10.04
CA ALA A 14 -7.25 19.76 9.09
C ALA A 14 -7.00 18.63 8.08
N SER A 15 -8.07 17.93 7.71
CA SER A 15 -8.08 17.13 6.49
C SER A 15 -7.98 18.03 5.27
N VAL A 16 -7.35 17.52 4.21
CA VAL A 16 -7.12 18.26 2.96
C VAL A 16 -7.63 17.44 1.80
N VAL A 17 -8.53 18.04 1.01
CA VAL A 17 -8.98 17.49 -0.28
C VAL A 17 -8.16 18.16 -1.38
N ALA A 18 -7.73 17.38 -2.37
CA ALA A 18 -7.01 17.92 -3.51
C ALA A 18 -7.89 18.91 -4.31
N PRO A 19 -7.36 20.05 -4.75
CA PRO A 19 -8.12 21.01 -5.55
C PRO A 19 -8.64 20.39 -6.86
N GLU A 20 -7.93 19.42 -7.44
CA GLU A 20 -8.32 18.70 -8.66
C GLU A 20 -9.63 17.92 -8.51
N VAL A 21 -10.00 17.55 -7.28
CA VAL A 21 -11.27 16.86 -7.00
C VAL A 21 -12.45 17.80 -7.24
N GLY A 22 -12.30 19.09 -6.92
CA GLY A 22 -13.33 20.12 -7.14
C GLY A 22 -14.54 20.05 -6.20
N HIS A 23 -14.60 19.07 -5.30
CA HIS A 23 -15.69 18.87 -4.35
C HIS A 23 -15.15 18.76 -2.91
N PRO A 24 -15.87 19.30 -1.90
CA PRO A 24 -15.44 19.20 -0.52
C PRO A 24 -15.73 17.81 0.08
N LEU A 25 -15.00 17.45 1.14
CA LEU A 25 -15.35 16.33 1.99
C LEU A 25 -16.66 16.65 2.73
N LYS A 26 -17.69 15.82 2.53
CA LYS A 26 -19.03 16.07 3.05
C LYS A 26 -19.36 15.12 4.20
N ARG A 27 -19.94 15.68 5.26
CA ARG A 27 -20.48 14.91 6.39
C ARG A 27 -21.77 14.23 6.00
N GLU A 28 -21.88 12.94 6.25
CA GLU A 28 -23.10 12.16 5.98
C GLU A 28 -23.67 11.54 7.26
N ALA A 29 -24.97 11.22 7.22
CA ALA A 29 -25.67 10.64 8.37
C ALA A 29 -25.47 9.12 8.48
N ALA A 30 -25.26 8.43 7.37
CA ALA A 30 -25.14 6.99 7.32
C ALA A 30 -24.24 6.52 6.17
N PHE A 31 -23.54 5.41 6.37
CA PHE A 31 -22.77 4.75 5.33
C PHE A 31 -23.73 3.99 4.39
N PRO A 32 -23.44 3.87 3.08
CA PRO A 32 -24.29 3.14 2.14
C PRO A 32 -24.57 1.71 2.60
N THR A 33 -25.84 1.31 2.57
CA THR A 33 -26.26 -0.05 2.93
C THR A 33 -26.00 -1.04 1.80
N THR A 34 -25.87 -0.56 0.57
CA THR A 34 -25.56 -1.36 -0.62
C THR A 34 -24.28 -0.84 -1.26
N ILE A 35 -23.27 -1.70 -1.34
CA ILE A 35 -22.01 -1.42 -2.01
C ILE A 35 -22.03 -2.23 -3.32
N PRO A 36 -21.84 -1.60 -4.49
CA PRO A 36 -21.77 -2.33 -5.74
C PRO A 36 -20.56 -3.29 -5.74
N PRO A 37 -20.61 -4.39 -6.51
CA PRO A 37 -19.46 -5.26 -6.65
C PRO A 37 -18.26 -4.50 -7.22
N LEU A 38 -17.06 -4.91 -6.82
CA LEU A 38 -15.82 -4.34 -7.32
C LEU A 38 -15.75 -4.49 -8.85
N PRO A 39 -15.37 -3.44 -9.59
CA PRO A 39 -15.08 -3.59 -11.02
C PRO A 39 -13.90 -4.54 -11.22
N HIS A 40 -13.91 -5.23 -12.36
CA HIS A 40 -12.76 -6.03 -12.78
C HIS A 40 -11.62 -5.10 -13.16
N ALA A 41 -10.48 -5.23 -12.46
CA ALA A 41 -9.28 -4.45 -12.73
C ALA A 41 -8.47 -5.08 -13.87
N ASP A 42 -8.16 -4.29 -14.90
CA ASP A 42 -7.34 -4.71 -16.03
C ASP A 42 -5.85 -4.78 -15.69
N TYR A 43 -5.48 -4.29 -14.50
CA TYR A 43 -4.10 -4.25 -14.02
C TYR A 43 -3.81 -5.29 -12.94
N ASN A 44 -4.78 -6.09 -12.47
CA ASN A 44 -4.57 -7.00 -11.34
C ASN A 44 -3.76 -8.24 -11.76
N HIS A 45 -2.44 -8.11 -11.71
CA HIS A 45 -1.50 -9.10 -12.25
C HIS A 45 -0.49 -9.60 -11.21
N CYS A 46 -0.56 -9.12 -9.97
CA CYS A 46 0.35 -9.47 -8.88
C CYS A 46 -0.27 -10.56 -8.00
N THR A 47 0.41 -11.70 -7.88
CA THR A 47 -0.03 -12.83 -7.07
C THR A 47 1.04 -13.17 -6.03
N PRO A 48 0.73 -13.16 -4.73
CA PRO A 48 1.66 -13.63 -3.70
C PRO A 48 1.89 -15.14 -3.86
N VAL A 49 3.12 -15.59 -3.62
CA VAL A 49 3.53 -16.99 -3.75
C VAL A 49 4.55 -17.37 -2.69
N ALA A 50 4.61 -18.66 -2.36
CA ALA A 50 5.75 -19.22 -1.66
C ALA A 50 6.87 -19.56 -2.67
N VAL A 51 8.11 -19.30 -2.27
CA VAL A 51 9.30 -19.56 -3.09
C VAL A 51 10.19 -20.56 -2.37
N VAL A 52 10.44 -21.70 -3.00
CA VAL A 52 11.25 -22.81 -2.48
C VAL A 52 12.54 -22.91 -3.28
N GLY A 53 13.67 -23.11 -2.60
CA GLY A 53 14.98 -23.25 -3.22
C GLY A 53 15.80 -21.96 -3.18
N ARG A 54 16.76 -21.83 -4.11
CA ARG A 54 17.70 -20.70 -4.15
C ARG A 54 17.78 -20.15 -5.57
N SER A 55 17.68 -18.82 -5.72
CA SER A 55 17.88 -18.16 -7.01
C SER A 55 19.21 -18.59 -7.67
N PRO A 56 19.22 -18.87 -8.99
CA PRO A 56 18.09 -18.81 -9.93
C PRO A 56 17.20 -20.07 -9.95
N ALA A 57 17.58 -21.15 -9.25
CA ALA A 57 16.85 -22.42 -9.22
C ALA A 57 15.80 -22.45 -8.10
N VAL A 58 14.71 -21.69 -8.29
CA VAL A 58 13.56 -21.67 -7.38
C VAL A 58 12.34 -22.38 -7.98
N THR A 59 11.44 -22.82 -7.09
CA THR A 59 10.10 -23.30 -7.43
C THR A 59 9.07 -22.41 -6.75
N PHE A 60 8.01 -22.06 -7.47
CA PHE A 60 6.90 -21.26 -6.96
C PHE A 60 5.72 -22.18 -6.61
N THR A 61 5.18 -22.05 -5.41
CA THR A 61 4.00 -22.78 -4.95
C THR A 61 2.86 -21.80 -4.64
N LYS A 62 1.63 -22.23 -4.94
CA LYS A 62 0.41 -21.42 -4.72
C LYS A 62 -0.04 -21.43 -3.26
N ASP A 63 0.45 -22.40 -2.48
CA ASP A 63 0.14 -22.55 -1.07
C ASP A 63 1.12 -21.68 -0.28
N ALA A 64 0.72 -20.42 -0.08
CA ALA A 64 1.47 -19.41 0.66
C ALA A 64 1.54 -19.68 2.18
N GLU A 65 0.91 -20.76 2.64
CA GLU A 65 0.77 -21.18 4.03
C GLU A 65 0.97 -22.70 4.13
N GLU A 66 2.22 -23.17 4.08
CA GLU A 66 2.60 -24.41 4.76
C GLU A 66 3.19 -24.03 6.14
N ASP A 67 2.83 -24.79 7.17
CA ASP A 67 3.17 -24.59 8.59
C ASP A 67 4.53 -23.91 8.82
N GLY A 68 4.48 -22.61 9.17
CA GLY A 68 5.65 -21.83 9.59
C GLY A 68 6.48 -21.18 8.48
N GLN A 69 6.10 -21.29 7.20
CA GLN A 69 6.77 -20.60 6.09
C GLN A 69 5.91 -19.47 5.52
N THR A 70 6.35 -18.22 5.74
CA THR A 70 5.73 -17.03 5.17
C THR A 70 6.00 -16.92 3.67
N THR A 71 4.97 -16.52 2.91
CA THR A 71 5.08 -15.92 1.55
C THR A 71 6.44 -15.23 1.34
N THR A 72 7.24 -15.70 0.38
CA THR A 72 8.56 -15.15 0.08
C THR A 72 8.66 -14.56 -1.33
N GLY A 73 7.54 -14.27 -1.99
CA GLY A 73 7.60 -13.61 -3.28
C GLY A 73 6.26 -13.22 -3.90
N PHE A 74 6.36 -12.58 -5.05
CA PHE A 74 5.24 -12.12 -5.87
C PHE A 74 5.50 -12.49 -7.32
N LEU A 75 4.54 -13.12 -7.99
CA LEU A 75 4.53 -13.29 -9.44
C LEU A 75 3.72 -12.15 -10.06
N ILE A 76 4.30 -11.53 -11.10
CA ILE A 76 3.69 -10.45 -11.85
C ILE A 76 3.51 -10.92 -13.29
N ALA A 77 2.27 -11.07 -13.71
CA ALA A 77 1.97 -11.50 -15.07
C ALA A 77 2.52 -10.51 -16.10
N GLY A 78 3.11 -11.05 -17.16
CA GLY A 78 3.59 -10.25 -18.28
C GLY A 78 2.43 -9.63 -19.04
N VAL A 79 2.66 -8.43 -19.57
CA VAL A 79 1.74 -7.71 -20.46
C VAL A 79 2.43 -7.43 -21.79
N VAL A 80 1.70 -6.94 -22.79
CA VAL A 80 2.27 -6.68 -24.12
C VAL A 80 3.50 -5.78 -24.02
N GLY A 81 4.64 -6.27 -24.51
CA GLY A 81 5.91 -5.57 -24.51
C GLY A 81 6.69 -5.60 -23.19
N THR A 82 6.25 -6.36 -22.18
CA THR A 82 6.96 -6.49 -20.88
C THR A 82 6.92 -7.94 -20.39
N PRO A 83 8.09 -8.56 -20.13
CA PRO A 83 8.13 -9.95 -19.66
C PRO A 83 7.50 -10.07 -18.27
N PRO A 84 6.96 -11.26 -17.93
CA PRO A 84 6.56 -11.52 -16.55
C PRO A 84 7.72 -11.40 -15.59
N LEU A 85 7.41 -11.02 -14.35
CA LEU A 85 8.41 -10.83 -13.30
C LEU A 85 8.12 -11.68 -12.07
N ALA A 86 9.17 -11.96 -11.31
CA ALA A 86 9.08 -12.37 -9.92
C ALA A 86 9.82 -11.38 -9.03
N ILE A 87 9.21 -11.05 -7.90
CA ILE A 87 9.91 -10.51 -6.73
C ILE A 87 10.15 -11.68 -5.78
N VAL A 88 11.38 -11.90 -5.38
CA VAL A 88 11.76 -13.01 -4.49
C VAL A 88 12.48 -12.44 -3.28
N ASN A 89 12.07 -12.84 -2.08
CA ASN A 89 12.75 -12.58 -0.82
C ASN A 89 13.58 -13.82 -0.45
N PRO A 90 14.80 -13.99 -0.98
CA PRO A 90 15.66 -15.09 -0.58
C PRO A 90 15.85 -15.17 0.94
N LEU A 91 15.77 -16.39 1.48
CA LEU A 91 15.96 -16.67 2.91
C LEU A 91 17.44 -16.87 3.30
N TYR A 92 18.38 -16.32 2.53
CA TYR A 92 19.81 -16.36 2.83
C TYR A 92 20.36 -14.98 3.19
N ASP A 93 21.45 -14.95 3.95
CA ASP A 93 22.13 -13.73 4.41
C ASP A 93 22.96 -13.10 3.28
N PRO A 94 22.88 -11.77 3.04
CA PRO A 94 21.96 -10.80 3.64
C PRO A 94 20.52 -10.96 3.15
N TRP A 95 19.57 -10.86 4.07
CA TRP A 95 18.14 -10.92 3.74
C TRP A 95 17.76 -9.68 2.92
N THR A 96 17.82 -9.84 1.61
CA THR A 96 17.51 -8.84 0.58
C THR A 96 16.44 -9.41 -0.32
N PHE A 97 15.79 -8.60 -1.15
CA PHE A 97 14.93 -9.11 -2.21
C PHE A 97 15.57 -8.95 -3.59
N GLU A 98 15.10 -9.73 -4.55
CA GLU A 98 15.55 -9.75 -5.92
C GLU A 98 14.36 -9.57 -6.86
N ILE A 99 14.59 -8.98 -8.03
CA ILE A 99 13.60 -8.90 -9.10
C ILE A 99 14.14 -9.68 -10.30
N TRP A 100 13.34 -10.59 -10.82
CA TRP A 100 13.71 -11.46 -11.93
C TRP A 100 12.70 -11.38 -13.05
N GLU A 101 13.18 -11.37 -14.28
CA GLU A 101 12.38 -11.67 -15.47
C GLU A 101 12.17 -13.18 -15.56
N LEU A 102 10.94 -13.56 -15.89
CA LEU A 102 10.50 -14.93 -16.01
C LEU A 102 10.43 -15.35 -17.48
N GLU A 103 10.66 -16.64 -17.72
CA GLU A 103 10.52 -17.24 -19.05
C GLU A 103 9.10 -17.08 -19.60
N SER A 104 8.08 -17.35 -18.77
CA SER A 104 6.68 -17.22 -19.13
C SER A 104 5.77 -17.14 -17.90
N ASN A 105 4.51 -16.74 -18.10
CA ASN A 105 3.47 -16.79 -17.07
C ASN A 105 3.12 -18.23 -16.63
N GLN A 106 3.20 -19.20 -17.56
CA GLN A 106 2.73 -20.57 -17.36
C GLN A 106 3.81 -21.47 -16.73
N SER A 107 5.07 -21.21 -17.05
CA SER A 107 6.24 -21.87 -16.50
C SER A 107 7.18 -20.79 -15.95
N PRO A 108 6.94 -20.31 -14.71
CA PRO A 108 7.72 -19.23 -14.13
C PRO A 108 9.11 -19.74 -13.72
N ARG A 109 10.08 -19.60 -14.63
CA ARG A 109 11.50 -19.85 -14.37
C ARG A 109 12.26 -18.54 -14.36
N LEU A 110 13.16 -18.35 -13.41
CA LEU A 110 14.01 -17.16 -13.32
C LEU A 110 15.02 -17.16 -14.48
N VAL A 111 14.97 -16.17 -15.37
CA VAL A 111 15.84 -16.08 -16.55
C VAL A 111 16.87 -14.98 -16.39
N LYS A 112 16.46 -13.80 -15.93
CA LYS A 112 17.34 -12.63 -15.86
C LYS A 112 17.05 -11.77 -14.64
N GLN A 113 18.04 -11.61 -13.77
CA GLN A 113 17.93 -10.69 -12.64
C GLN A 113 17.98 -9.24 -13.13
N ARG A 114 17.09 -8.40 -12.61
CA ARG A 114 17.13 -6.96 -12.83
C ARG A 114 18.02 -6.28 -11.79
N PRO A 115 18.76 -5.21 -12.18
CA PRO A 115 19.51 -4.44 -11.21
C PRO A 115 18.56 -3.77 -10.22
N LEU A 116 18.91 -3.83 -8.93
CA LEU A 116 18.06 -3.33 -7.85
C LEU A 116 18.66 -2.07 -7.22
N LYS A 117 17.92 -0.97 -7.32
CA LYS A 117 18.19 0.29 -6.60
C LYS A 117 16.85 0.85 -6.10
N ILE A 118 16.62 0.73 -4.80
CA ILE A 118 15.33 1.04 -4.16
C ILE A 118 15.29 2.48 -3.66
N ASP A 119 16.36 2.90 -2.99
CA ASP A 119 16.42 4.17 -2.25
C ASP A 119 17.86 4.69 -2.23
N ALA A 120 18.04 6.00 -2.10
CA ALA A 120 19.37 6.59 -1.93
C ALA A 120 20.02 6.15 -0.60
N GLU A 121 19.21 5.88 0.43
CA GLU A 121 19.67 5.41 1.73
C GLU A 121 19.95 3.90 1.79
N GLN A 122 19.70 3.15 0.69
CA GLN A 122 19.78 1.69 0.67
C GLN A 122 21.14 1.13 1.12
N THR A 123 22.23 1.87 0.89
CA THR A 123 23.58 1.47 1.32
C THR A 123 23.75 1.40 2.83
N ASN A 124 22.85 2.03 3.59
CA ASN A 124 22.86 2.03 5.05
C ASN A 124 21.95 0.96 5.65
N TRP A 125 21.33 0.12 4.82
CA TRP A 125 20.39 -0.90 5.28
C TRP A 125 21.10 -2.24 5.46
N PHE A 126 20.83 -2.92 6.58
CA PHE A 126 21.39 -4.24 6.87
C PHE A 126 20.63 -5.37 6.17
N SER A 127 19.31 -5.21 6.05
CA SER A 127 18.40 -6.15 5.40
C SER A 127 17.19 -5.40 4.87
N TYR A 128 16.55 -5.96 3.84
CA TYR A 128 15.29 -5.44 3.30
C TYR A 128 14.51 -6.51 2.54
N ALA A 129 13.19 -6.53 2.70
CA ALA A 129 12.31 -7.50 2.06
C ALA A 129 10.98 -6.85 1.65
N VAL A 130 10.38 -7.33 0.56
CA VAL A 130 9.02 -6.94 0.19
C VAL A 130 8.03 -7.76 1.00
N VAL A 131 7.18 -7.10 1.78
CA VAL A 131 6.22 -7.78 2.68
C VAL A 131 4.78 -7.68 2.23
N ASP A 132 4.49 -6.77 1.30
CA ASP A 132 3.18 -6.61 0.70
C ASP A 132 3.34 -6.02 -0.71
N GLY A 133 2.40 -6.32 -1.61
CA GLY A 133 2.54 -5.99 -3.02
C GLY A 133 1.21 -6.07 -3.79
N ALA A 134 0.93 -5.04 -4.58
CA ALA A 134 -0.25 -4.98 -5.44
C ALA A 134 0.08 -4.32 -6.77
N SER A 135 -0.62 -4.74 -7.83
CA SER A 135 -0.52 -4.07 -9.12
C SER A 135 -1.28 -2.74 -9.13
N LEU A 136 -0.74 -1.79 -9.87
CA LEU A 136 -1.33 -0.50 -10.18
C LEU A 136 -1.42 -0.33 -11.71
N PRO A 137 -2.31 0.55 -12.20
CA PRO A 137 -2.36 0.94 -13.60
C PRO A 137 -1.01 1.42 -14.13
N GLY A 138 -0.81 1.29 -15.45
CA GLY A 138 0.41 1.78 -16.11
C GLY A 138 1.65 0.91 -15.87
N GLN A 139 1.47 -0.39 -15.58
CA GLN A 139 2.57 -1.34 -15.32
C GLN A 139 3.42 -0.94 -14.11
N GLN A 140 2.73 -0.57 -13.04
CA GLN A 140 3.34 -0.19 -11.78
C GLN A 140 2.96 -1.20 -10.69
N LEU A 141 3.80 -1.31 -9.66
CA LEU A 141 3.50 -2.06 -8.45
C LEU A 141 3.57 -1.12 -7.25
N MET A 142 2.59 -1.19 -6.35
CA MET A 142 2.73 -0.69 -4.99
C MET A 142 3.40 -1.78 -4.16
N LEU A 143 4.50 -1.47 -3.50
CA LEU A 143 5.28 -2.41 -2.71
C LEU A 143 5.54 -1.84 -1.33
N THR A 144 5.33 -2.67 -0.30
CA THR A 144 5.80 -2.38 1.05
C THR A 144 7.14 -3.05 1.26
N VAL A 145 8.16 -2.25 1.54
CA VAL A 145 9.51 -2.73 1.84
C VAL A 145 9.77 -2.54 3.33
N ASN A 146 10.00 -3.65 4.03
CA ASN A 146 10.58 -3.63 5.36
C ASN A 146 12.09 -3.56 5.23
N TYR A 147 12.75 -2.71 6.01
CA TYR A 147 14.20 -2.57 6.00
C TYR A 147 14.75 -2.25 7.39
N THR A 148 16.01 -2.61 7.65
CA THR A 148 16.68 -2.42 8.94
C THR A 148 17.78 -1.36 8.84
N ALA A 149 17.62 -0.22 9.54
CA ALA A 149 18.64 0.83 9.61
C ALA A 149 18.42 1.84 10.77
N PRO A 150 19.04 1.69 11.96
CA PRO A 150 19.48 0.46 12.64
C PRO A 150 18.32 -0.32 13.28
N MET A 151 17.09 0.21 13.21
CA MET A 151 15.87 -0.46 13.64
C MET A 151 15.04 -0.84 12.41
N VAL A 152 14.11 -1.77 12.58
CA VAL A 152 13.14 -2.12 11.53
C VAL A 152 12.24 -0.92 11.23
N ARG A 153 12.01 -0.69 9.94
CA ARG A 153 11.16 0.33 9.38
C ARG A 153 10.40 -0.25 8.20
N SER A 154 9.27 0.37 7.86
CA SER A 154 8.51 0.06 6.66
C SER A 154 8.33 1.33 5.82
N ALA A 155 8.42 1.18 4.51
CA ALA A 155 8.12 2.26 3.57
C ALA A 155 7.38 1.74 2.35
N LEU A 156 6.51 2.58 1.80
CA LEU A 156 5.84 2.33 0.54
C LEU A 156 6.67 2.86 -0.62
N TYR A 157 6.72 2.05 -1.67
CA TYR A 157 7.33 2.39 -2.93
C TYR A 157 6.38 2.08 -4.08
N VAL A 158 6.41 2.92 -5.10
CA VAL A 158 5.91 2.57 -6.43
C VAL A 158 7.09 2.08 -7.25
N TYR A 159 7.02 0.86 -7.74
CA TYR A 159 7.96 0.29 -8.70
C TYR A 159 7.38 0.39 -10.11
N ASP A 160 8.07 1.11 -10.99
CA ASP A 160 7.74 1.19 -12.40
C ASP A 160 8.46 0.06 -13.15
N ILE A 161 7.67 -0.89 -13.69
CA ILE A 161 8.18 -2.11 -14.31
C ILE A 161 8.97 -1.79 -15.58
N LYS A 162 8.54 -0.78 -16.35
CA LYS A 162 9.12 -0.45 -17.65
C LYS A 162 10.48 0.20 -17.51
N THR A 163 10.59 1.15 -16.58
CA THR A 163 11.82 1.92 -16.34
C THR A 163 12.73 1.27 -15.30
N ASN A 164 12.27 0.19 -14.65
CA ASN A 164 12.97 -0.49 -13.56
C ASN A 164 13.40 0.49 -12.46
N SER A 165 12.47 1.34 -12.03
CA SER A 165 12.75 2.41 -11.07
C SER A 165 11.80 2.36 -9.88
N PHE A 166 12.33 2.72 -8.72
CA PHE A 166 11.58 2.82 -7.48
C PHE A 166 11.38 4.30 -7.14
N ARG A 167 10.15 4.63 -6.73
CA ARG A 167 9.81 5.93 -6.15
C ARG A 167 9.23 5.72 -4.76
N LYS A 168 9.93 6.25 -3.76
CA LYS A 168 9.44 6.25 -2.38
C LYS A 168 8.21 7.13 -2.26
N ILE A 169 7.14 6.61 -1.65
CA ILE A 169 5.94 7.35 -1.31
C ILE A 169 6.08 7.94 0.09
N GLY A 170 6.50 7.12 1.05
CA GLY A 170 6.68 7.55 2.43
C GLY A 170 6.97 6.40 3.36
N ARG A 171 7.31 6.74 4.61
CA ARG A 171 7.32 5.75 5.70
C ARG A 171 5.90 5.43 6.08
N VAL A 172 5.65 4.15 6.29
CA VAL A 172 4.33 3.64 6.68
C VAL A 172 4.48 2.79 7.92
N GLU A 173 3.38 2.68 8.64
CA GLU A 173 3.30 1.85 9.84
C GLU A 173 2.20 0.81 9.62
N PRO A 174 2.41 -0.44 10.01
CA PRO A 174 1.37 -1.46 9.93
C PRO A 174 0.16 -1.07 10.77
N ASP A 175 -1.05 -1.30 10.24
CA ASP A 175 -2.27 -1.09 11.01
C ASP A 175 -2.47 -2.21 12.04
N SER A 176 -1.94 -2.00 13.25
CA SER A 176 -2.14 -2.89 14.40
C SER A 176 -3.48 -2.65 15.13
N SER A 177 -4.25 -1.65 14.73
CA SER A 177 -5.41 -1.16 15.48
C SER A 177 -6.76 -1.68 14.99
N SER A 178 -6.82 -2.24 13.77
CA SER A 178 -8.04 -2.71 13.14
C SER A 178 -8.43 -4.16 13.48
N GLY A 179 -7.55 -4.92 14.15
CA GLY A 179 -7.78 -6.35 14.38
C GLY A 179 -7.73 -7.21 13.11
N MET A 180 -7.34 -6.61 11.98
CA MET A 180 -7.06 -7.25 10.70
C MET A 180 -5.56 -7.61 10.61
N PRO A 181 -5.14 -8.48 9.68
CA PRO A 181 -3.71 -8.67 9.40
C PRO A 181 -3.06 -7.31 9.14
N SER A 182 -1.87 -7.10 9.69
CA SER A 182 -1.13 -5.84 9.61
C SER A 182 -0.80 -5.49 8.16
N ARG A 183 -1.71 -4.79 7.48
CA ARG A 183 -1.50 -4.22 6.15
C ARG A 183 -0.96 -2.80 6.30
N THR A 184 -0.15 -2.41 5.33
CA THR A 184 0.44 -1.06 5.26
C THR A 184 -0.25 -0.20 4.23
N PHE A 185 -1.00 -0.82 3.32
CA PHE A 185 -1.89 -0.17 2.39
C PHE A 185 -3.04 -1.11 2.00
N GLU A 186 -4.08 -0.54 1.40
CA GLU A 186 -5.16 -1.26 0.73
C GLU A 186 -5.32 -0.72 -0.68
N THR A 187 -5.66 -1.59 -1.63
CA THR A 187 -5.99 -1.21 -3.01
C THR A 187 -7.44 -1.51 -3.31
N TRP A 188 -8.07 -0.63 -4.09
CA TRP A 188 -9.45 -0.78 -4.53
C TRP A 188 -9.56 -0.37 -6.00
N PRO A 189 -10.13 -1.21 -6.88
CA PRO A 189 -10.38 -0.80 -8.26
C PRO A 189 -11.55 0.17 -8.32
N ALA A 190 -11.28 1.41 -8.74
CA ALA A 190 -12.31 2.42 -8.94
C ALA A 190 -12.96 2.31 -10.33
N THR A 191 -12.14 1.99 -11.34
CA THR A 191 -12.53 1.64 -12.72
C THR A 191 -11.60 0.52 -13.20
N PRO A 192 -11.82 -0.09 -14.39
CA PRO A 192 -10.91 -1.12 -14.91
C PRO A 192 -9.45 -0.68 -15.03
N ASP A 193 -9.20 0.61 -15.27
CA ASP A 193 -7.89 1.23 -15.46
C ASP A 193 -7.46 2.17 -14.33
N THR A 194 -8.23 2.26 -13.24
CA THR A 194 -7.94 3.16 -12.12
C THR A 194 -7.96 2.42 -10.78
N ALA A 195 -6.87 2.54 -10.04
CA ALA A 195 -6.75 2.07 -8.67
C ALA A 195 -6.87 3.24 -7.69
N MET A 196 -7.55 3.00 -6.58
CA MET A 196 -7.43 3.84 -5.39
C MET A 196 -6.61 3.09 -4.33
N VAL A 197 -5.71 3.81 -3.66
CA VAL A 197 -4.85 3.28 -2.62
C VAL A 197 -5.13 4.02 -1.33
N LEU A 198 -5.42 3.28 -0.26
CA LEU A 198 -5.44 3.79 1.10
C LEU A 198 -4.14 3.40 1.80
N TYR A 199 -3.42 4.34 2.39
CA TYR A 199 -2.30 4.04 3.29
C TYR A 199 -2.21 5.04 4.43
N HIS A 200 -1.34 4.76 5.40
CA HIS A 200 -1.28 5.52 6.64
C HIS A 200 0.13 5.96 6.99
N THR A 201 0.23 7.15 7.58
CA THR A 201 1.52 7.70 8.02
C THR A 201 1.43 8.30 9.43
N ASP A 202 2.58 8.65 9.98
CA ASP A 202 2.72 9.43 11.21
C ASP A 202 2.00 8.80 12.42
N ALA A 203 2.48 7.64 12.89
CA ALA A 203 1.94 7.04 14.11
C ALA A 203 2.16 7.95 15.34
N LEU A 204 1.08 8.21 16.07
CA LEU A 204 1.07 8.97 17.31
C LEU A 204 0.79 8.04 18.47
N ARG A 205 1.68 8.04 19.47
CA ARG A 205 1.48 7.32 20.72
C ARG A 205 0.51 8.09 21.62
N LEU A 206 -0.63 7.50 21.95
CA LEU A 206 -1.57 8.06 22.93
C LEU A 206 -1.22 7.68 24.36
N LYS A 207 -0.85 6.41 24.59
CA LYS A 207 -0.39 5.87 25.88
C LYS A 207 0.57 4.69 25.64
N ALA A 208 1.02 4.01 26.70
CA ALA A 208 1.81 2.79 26.53
C ALA A 208 1.09 1.80 25.60
N GLU A 209 1.80 1.37 24.56
CA GLU A 209 1.35 0.37 23.58
C GLU A 209 0.06 0.73 22.81
N VAL A 210 -0.39 1.99 22.89
CA VAL A 210 -1.55 2.45 22.13
C VAL A 210 -1.14 3.58 21.20
N TYR A 211 -1.24 3.27 19.92
CA TYR A 211 -0.91 4.16 18.81
C TYR A 211 -2.17 4.44 17.99
N VAL A 212 -2.21 5.62 17.39
CA VAL A 212 -3.20 6.04 16.39
C VAL A 212 -2.48 6.62 15.19
N ARG A 213 -3.15 6.65 14.05
CA ARG A 213 -2.55 7.12 12.80
C ARG A 213 -2.88 8.60 12.68
N ARG A 214 -1.88 9.45 12.43
CA ARG A 214 -2.17 10.89 12.30
C ARG A 214 -2.87 11.22 11.00
N PHE A 215 -2.50 10.50 9.93
CA PHE A 215 -3.05 10.70 8.61
C PHE A 215 -3.36 9.38 7.91
N ASP A 216 -4.53 9.37 7.29
CA ASP A 216 -4.92 8.39 6.29
C ASP A 216 -4.91 9.07 4.93
N HIS A 217 -4.27 8.44 3.94
CA HIS A 217 -4.04 8.98 2.61
C HIS A 217 -4.80 8.16 1.60
N LEU A 218 -5.66 8.81 0.80
CA LEU A 218 -6.31 8.19 -0.35
C LEU A 218 -5.75 8.77 -1.63
N VAL A 219 -5.21 7.89 -2.48
CA VAL A 219 -4.49 8.26 -3.70
C VAL A 219 -5.05 7.50 -4.89
N ILE A 220 -5.32 8.21 -5.98
CA ILE A 220 -5.74 7.64 -7.26
C ILE A 220 -4.53 7.43 -8.16
N TYR A 221 -4.39 6.22 -8.71
CA TYR A 221 -3.47 5.87 -9.78
C TYR A 221 -4.26 5.51 -11.04
N SER A 222 -3.96 6.16 -12.16
CA SER A 222 -4.62 5.93 -13.46
C SER A 222 -3.67 6.34 -14.60
N PRO A 223 -4.01 6.09 -15.88
CA PRO A 223 -3.23 6.61 -17.00
C PRO A 223 -3.03 8.13 -16.97
N ARG A 224 -3.99 8.88 -16.40
CA ARG A 224 -3.89 10.34 -16.20
C ARG A 224 -2.97 10.70 -15.02
N TYR A 225 -2.92 9.86 -13.99
CA TYR A 225 -2.21 10.11 -12.73
C TYR A 225 -1.21 8.99 -12.41
N LEU A 226 -0.25 8.74 -13.30
CA LEU A 226 0.77 7.69 -13.11
C LEU A 226 1.63 7.87 -11.86
N ASN A 227 1.75 9.09 -11.36
CA ASN A 227 2.49 9.37 -10.13
C ASN A 227 1.62 9.33 -8.86
N GLY A 228 0.33 9.07 -9.02
CA GLY A 228 -0.66 9.17 -7.96
C GLY A 228 -1.17 10.60 -7.80
N LEU A 229 -2.49 10.75 -7.64
CA LEU A 229 -3.13 11.97 -7.16
C LEU A 229 -3.68 11.71 -5.75
N GLU A 230 -3.11 12.35 -4.73
CA GLU A 230 -3.67 12.31 -3.37
C GLU A 230 -4.98 13.10 -3.34
N VAL A 231 -6.10 12.39 -3.43
CA VAL A 231 -7.44 13.00 -3.46
C VAL A 231 -7.89 13.45 -2.07
N LEU A 232 -7.45 12.75 -1.04
CA LEU A 232 -7.75 13.09 0.34
C LEU A 232 -6.59 12.71 1.26
N LYS A 233 -6.10 13.69 2.00
CA LYS A 233 -5.32 13.50 3.22
C LYS A 233 -6.24 13.71 4.41
N LEU A 234 -6.76 12.64 4.97
CA LEU A 234 -7.66 12.64 6.11
C LEU A 234 -6.85 12.73 7.41
N SER A 235 -7.14 13.70 8.25
CA SER A 235 -6.50 13.84 9.56
C SER A 235 -7.22 13.03 10.63
N LEU A 236 -6.49 12.72 11.71
CA LEU A 236 -7.04 12.08 12.90
C LEU A 236 -8.23 12.86 13.53
N ASP A 237 -8.33 14.18 13.32
CA ASP A 237 -9.46 14.97 13.82
C ASP A 237 -10.79 14.61 13.15
N ASP A 238 -10.74 14.10 11.92
CA ASP A 238 -11.89 13.54 11.21
C ASP A 238 -11.95 12.00 11.31
N GLY A 239 -11.12 11.42 12.18
CA GLY A 239 -11.03 9.99 12.47
C GLY A 239 -10.12 9.21 11.51
N ASN A 240 -9.72 8.01 11.94
CA ASN A 240 -9.03 7.04 11.08
C ASN A 240 -10.06 6.14 10.38
N VAL A 241 -9.86 5.87 9.09
CA VAL A 241 -10.67 4.99 8.25
C VAL A 241 -10.72 3.58 8.86
N ARG A 242 -11.95 3.10 9.06
CA ARG A 242 -12.28 1.73 9.49
C ARG A 242 -12.80 0.89 8.34
N ARG A 243 -13.58 1.51 7.45
CA ARG A 243 -14.02 0.94 6.18
C ARG A 243 -14.21 2.06 5.17
N TRP A 244 -14.06 1.71 3.91
CA TRP A 244 -14.26 2.61 2.80
C TRP A 244 -14.81 1.84 1.61
N ALA A 245 -15.47 2.55 0.71
CA ALA A 245 -16.05 1.97 -0.50
C ALA A 245 -16.22 3.03 -1.59
N MET A 246 -16.27 2.55 -2.83
CA MET A 246 -16.71 3.34 -3.97
C MET A 246 -18.17 3.02 -4.30
N VAL A 247 -19.01 4.05 -4.41
CA VAL A 247 -20.39 3.94 -4.92
C VAL A 247 -20.52 4.88 -6.11
N GLY A 248 -20.51 4.32 -7.32
CA GLY A 248 -20.35 5.11 -8.54
C GLY A 248 -19.02 5.87 -8.51
N LYS A 249 -19.08 7.20 -8.63
CA LYS A 249 -17.90 8.09 -8.53
C LYS A 249 -17.72 8.71 -7.14
N THR A 250 -18.45 8.25 -6.13
CA THR A 250 -18.35 8.77 -4.77
C THR A 250 -17.56 7.83 -3.88
N LEU A 251 -16.52 8.35 -3.25
CA LEU A 251 -15.81 7.69 -2.17
C LEU A 251 -16.60 7.87 -0.86
N TRP A 252 -16.82 6.78 -0.14
CA TRP A 252 -17.45 6.76 1.17
C TRP A 252 -16.47 6.26 2.22
N LEU A 253 -16.43 6.93 3.37
CA LEU A 253 -15.54 6.61 4.49
C LEU A 253 -16.36 6.48 5.78
N ASP A 254 -16.09 5.43 6.55
CA ASP A 254 -16.47 5.30 7.95
C ASP A 254 -15.19 5.39 8.78
N THR A 255 -15.12 6.40 9.64
CA THR A 255 -13.90 6.76 10.34
C THR A 255 -14.17 6.87 11.85
N PHE A 256 -13.11 6.68 12.64
CA PHE A 256 -13.18 6.68 14.09
C PHE A 256 -11.99 7.39 14.71
N ASP A 257 -12.26 8.35 15.59
CA ASP A 257 -11.25 8.99 16.42
C ASP A 257 -11.22 8.33 17.80
N ARG A 258 -10.15 7.57 18.06
CA ARG A 258 -9.97 6.85 19.33
C ARG A 258 -9.72 7.80 20.51
N ARG A 259 -9.31 9.05 20.29
CA ARG A 259 -9.01 10.00 21.38
C ARG A 259 -10.27 10.41 22.15
N ASN A 260 -11.39 10.52 21.44
CA ASN A 260 -12.68 10.99 21.97
C ASN A 260 -13.82 9.96 21.78
N ASN A 261 -13.52 8.78 21.23
CA ASN A 261 -14.49 7.72 20.95
C ASN A 261 -15.62 8.18 20.00
N ALA A 262 -15.29 9.02 19.01
CA ALA A 262 -16.24 9.55 18.05
C ALA A 262 -16.16 8.81 16.71
N SER A 263 -17.32 8.54 16.11
CA SER A 263 -17.44 7.93 14.78
C SER A 263 -18.00 8.91 13.77
N PHE A 264 -17.61 8.73 12.51
CA PHE A 264 -17.79 9.72 11.49
C PHE A 264 -18.04 9.05 10.13
N ILE A 265 -19.06 9.52 9.40
CA ILE A 265 -19.29 9.10 8.02
C ILE A 265 -19.02 10.28 7.09
N TRP A 266 -18.23 10.04 6.06
CA TRP A 266 -17.86 11.04 5.06
C TRP A 266 -18.13 10.54 3.65
N SER A 267 -18.43 11.47 2.75
CA SER A 267 -18.47 11.25 1.31
C SER A 267 -17.58 12.26 0.59
N LEU A 268 -17.00 11.84 -0.53
CA LEU A 268 -16.24 12.70 -1.43
C LEU A 268 -16.59 12.33 -2.89
N ASP A 269 -17.07 13.31 -3.65
CA ASP A 269 -17.34 13.14 -5.08
C ASP A 269 -16.03 13.24 -5.87
N LEU A 270 -15.70 12.17 -6.59
CA LEU A 270 -14.48 12.04 -7.39
C LEU A 270 -14.75 12.16 -8.90
N SER A 271 -15.92 12.67 -9.30
CA SER A 271 -16.36 12.70 -10.70
C SER A 271 -15.45 13.46 -11.67
N THR A 272 -14.67 14.42 -11.17
CA THR A 272 -13.70 15.21 -11.95
C THR A 272 -12.39 14.47 -12.24
N VAL A 273 -12.05 13.49 -11.40
CA VAL A 273 -10.76 12.80 -11.41
C VAL A 273 -10.86 11.32 -11.83
N LEU A 274 -12.07 10.76 -11.86
CA LEU A 274 -12.42 9.42 -12.35
C LEU A 274 -13.11 9.43 -13.71
#